data_AF-A0A1E4AVB5-F1
#
_entry.id   AF-A0A1E4AVB5-F1
#
_cell.length_a   1.000
_cell.length_b   1.000
_cell.length_c   1.000
_cell.angle_alpha   90.00
_cell.angle_beta   90.00
_cell.angle_gamma   90.00
#
_symmetry.space_group_name_H-M   'P 1'
#
loop_
_entity.id
_entity.type
_entity.pdbx_description
1 polymer ?
#
loop_
_entity_poly.entity_id
_entity_poly.type
_entity_poly.pdbx_seq_one_letter_code
_entity_poly.pdbx_strand_id
1 'polypeptide(L)'
;MGVLAAQTRFMQSQRRMELPLSELPADLFALAMKCGQDLAHPGAGTALATCKDRYDEAATRSGLFVRLITAMRRAVIATLSFERAGLALFASGLAAASGQTRNAVVLACHEAHGATLALSLRAAGLDLAAVERQVMLISVLTPGVSEAAGLGVSDARARLAGMAG
;
A
#
# COMPACT_ATOMS: atom_id res chain seq x y z
N MET A 1 13.82 -12.29 5.80
CA MET A 1 14.80 -12.06 4.72
C MET A 1 14.12 -11.65 3.40
N GLY A 2 13.10 -12.38 2.91
CA GLY A 2 12.47 -12.10 1.61
C GLY A 2 11.91 -10.68 1.39
N VAL A 3 11.25 -10.09 2.39
CA VAL A 3 10.65 -8.73 2.29
C VAL A 3 11.69 -7.67 1.96
N LEU A 4 12.82 -7.64 2.69
CA LEU A 4 13.87 -6.65 2.47
C LEU A 4 14.52 -6.83 1.10
N ALA A 5 14.81 -8.08 0.70
CA ALA A 5 15.34 -8.36 -0.63
C ALA A 5 14.38 -7.92 -1.76
N ALA A 6 13.07 -8.14 -1.60
CA ALA A 6 12.06 -7.68 -2.56
C ALA A 6 11.96 -6.15 -2.60
N GLN A 7 12.00 -5.49 -1.44
CA GLN A 7 12.03 -4.03 -1.34
C GLN A 7 13.27 -3.45 -2.03
N THR A 8 14.46 -4.03 -1.83
CA THR A 8 15.69 -3.62 -2.52
C THR A 8 15.57 -3.80 -4.04
N ARG A 9 15.12 -4.97 -4.51
CA ARG A 9 14.92 -5.23 -5.95
C ARG A 9 13.95 -4.22 -6.58
N PHE A 10 12.86 -3.90 -5.90
CA PHE A 10 11.93 -2.86 -6.34
C PHE A 10 12.59 -1.49 -6.43
N MET A 11 13.33 -1.06 -5.41
CA MET A 11 14.03 0.23 -5.46
C MET A 11 15.02 0.29 -6.62
N GLN A 12 15.71 -0.81 -6.92
CA GLN A 12 16.58 -0.88 -8.09
C GLN A 12 15.81 -0.86 -9.40
N SER A 13 14.64 -1.49 -9.52
CA SER A 13 13.83 -1.41 -10.73
C SER A 13 13.31 0.02 -10.96
N GLN A 14 12.86 0.71 -9.90
CA GLN A 14 12.42 2.10 -9.99
C GLN A 14 13.54 3.03 -10.48
N ARG A 15 14.78 2.84 -9.99
CA ARG A 15 15.94 3.60 -10.46
C ARG A 15 16.25 3.38 -11.94
N ARG A 16 15.94 2.20 -12.48
CA ARG A 16 16.09 1.87 -13.90
C ARG A 16 14.86 2.23 -14.74
N MET A 17 13.83 2.80 -14.12
CA MET A 17 12.50 3.00 -14.75
C MET A 17 11.93 1.70 -15.33
N GLU A 18 12.24 0.57 -14.70
CA GLU A 18 11.74 -0.73 -15.10
C GLU A 18 10.51 -1.11 -14.30
N LEU A 19 9.49 -1.60 -15.01
CA LEU A 19 8.27 -2.16 -14.46
C LEU A 19 8.27 -3.68 -14.66
N PRO A 20 8.71 -4.47 -13.66
CA PRO A 20 8.69 -5.93 -13.78
C PRO A 20 7.25 -6.43 -13.79
N LEU A 21 6.87 -7.19 -14.83
CA LEU A 21 5.54 -7.80 -14.92
C LEU A 21 5.22 -8.72 -13.74
N SER A 22 6.24 -9.35 -13.15
CA SER A 22 6.11 -10.21 -11.98
C SER A 22 5.83 -9.47 -10.67
N GLU A 23 5.86 -8.14 -10.65
CA GLU A 23 5.49 -7.31 -9.47
C GLU A 23 4.08 -6.71 -9.60
N LEU A 24 3.38 -6.97 -10.72
CA LEU A 24 2.02 -6.49 -10.91
C LEU A 24 1.04 -7.26 -10.00
N PRO A 25 0.05 -6.57 -9.40
CA PRO A 25 -1.15 -7.20 -8.86
C PRO A 25 -1.82 -8.15 -9.87
N ALA A 26 -2.48 -9.20 -9.40
CA ALA A 26 -2.98 -10.28 -10.28
C ALA A 26 -3.94 -9.81 -11.38
N ASP A 27 -4.79 -8.83 -11.07
CA ASP A 27 -5.71 -8.18 -12.02
C ASP A 27 -4.94 -7.44 -13.13
N LEU A 28 -3.93 -6.66 -12.77
CA LEU A 28 -3.07 -5.95 -13.72
C LEU A 28 -2.17 -6.91 -14.52
N PHE A 29 -1.68 -7.98 -13.89
CA PHE A 29 -0.93 -9.03 -14.59
C PHE A 29 -1.82 -9.74 -15.63
N ALA A 30 -3.04 -10.12 -15.26
CA ALA A 30 -4.00 -10.72 -16.18
C ALA A 30 -4.31 -9.80 -17.37
N LEU A 31 -4.51 -8.49 -17.11
CA LEU A 31 -4.69 -7.49 -18.15
C LEU A 31 -3.48 -7.41 -19.08
N ALA A 32 -2.27 -7.34 -18.52
CA ALA A 32 -1.03 -7.30 -19.31
C ALA A 32 -0.87 -8.57 -20.19
N MET A 33 -1.22 -9.73 -19.66
CA MET A 33 -1.22 -10.98 -20.43
C MET A 33 -2.22 -10.96 -21.58
N LYS A 34 -3.41 -10.39 -21.37
CA LYS A 34 -4.41 -10.21 -22.42
C LYS A 34 -3.90 -9.29 -23.52
N CYS A 35 -3.36 -8.11 -23.17
CA CYS A 35 -2.77 -7.19 -24.14
C CYS A 35 -1.60 -7.83 -24.91
N GLY A 36 -0.82 -8.67 -24.24
CA GLY A 36 0.29 -9.39 -24.89
C GLY A 36 -0.16 -10.42 -25.93
N GLN A 37 -1.35 -11.01 -25.78
CA GLN A 37 -1.91 -11.96 -26.77
C GLN A 37 -2.19 -11.27 -28.11
N ASP A 38 -2.49 -9.98 -28.09
CA ASP A 38 -2.76 -9.18 -29.29
C ASP A 38 -1.48 -8.75 -30.02
N LEU A 39 -0.29 -9.06 -29.47
CA LEU A 39 0.98 -8.76 -30.13
C LEU A 39 1.24 -9.73 -31.28
N ALA A 40 1.36 -9.18 -32.50
CA ALA A 40 1.75 -9.91 -33.70
C ALA A 40 3.27 -10.26 -33.73
N HIS A 41 3.78 -10.89 -32.68
CA HIS A 41 5.18 -11.31 -32.56
C HIS A 41 5.28 -12.84 -32.47
N PRO A 42 6.10 -13.52 -33.30
CA PRO A 42 6.18 -14.99 -33.33
C PRO A 42 6.54 -15.64 -31.99
N GLY A 43 7.28 -14.94 -31.13
CA GLY A 43 7.66 -15.40 -29.80
C GLY A 43 6.71 -15.01 -28.65
N ALA A 44 5.63 -14.28 -28.93
CA ALA A 44 4.74 -13.76 -27.88
C ALA A 44 4.10 -14.88 -27.06
N GLY A 45 3.61 -15.93 -27.71
CA GLY A 45 2.98 -17.07 -27.04
C GLY A 45 3.89 -17.74 -25.99
N THR A 46 5.13 -18.06 -26.36
CA THR A 46 6.11 -18.68 -25.47
C THR A 46 6.52 -17.75 -24.32
N ALA A 47 6.71 -16.46 -24.60
CA ALA A 47 7.05 -15.47 -23.57
C ALA A 47 5.91 -15.33 -22.55
N LEU A 48 4.66 -15.22 -23.00
CA LEU A 48 3.49 -15.12 -22.13
C LEU A 48 3.28 -16.39 -21.29
N ALA A 49 3.47 -17.57 -21.89
CA ALA A 49 3.41 -18.83 -21.14
C ALA A 49 4.45 -18.86 -20.02
N THR A 50 5.68 -18.45 -20.32
CA THR A 50 6.77 -18.36 -19.32
C THR A 50 6.44 -17.36 -18.22
N CYS A 51 5.86 -16.19 -18.56
CA CYS A 51 5.43 -15.21 -17.57
C CYS A 51 4.36 -15.77 -16.64
N LYS A 52 3.37 -16.48 -17.18
CA LYS A 52 2.29 -17.11 -16.38
C LYS A 52 2.81 -18.19 -15.45
N ASP A 53 3.68 -19.07 -15.95
CA ASP A 53 4.27 -20.17 -15.17
C ASP A 53 5.10 -19.68 -13.98
N ARG A 54 5.76 -18.52 -14.13
CA ARG A 54 6.60 -17.91 -13.09
C ARG A 54 5.87 -16.94 -12.17
N TYR A 55 4.60 -16.62 -12.45
CA TYR A 55 3.89 -15.62 -11.67
C TYR A 55 3.41 -16.21 -10.34
N ASP A 56 3.93 -15.65 -9.25
CA ASP A 56 3.47 -15.93 -7.89
C ASP A 56 3.22 -14.59 -7.18
N GLU A 57 1.95 -14.20 -7.07
CA GLU A 57 1.55 -12.95 -6.42
C GLU A 57 2.01 -12.90 -4.94
N ALA A 58 2.03 -14.04 -4.25
CA ALA A 58 2.45 -14.11 -2.85
C ALA A 58 3.97 -13.93 -2.66
N ALA A 59 4.74 -14.11 -3.73
CA ALA A 59 6.18 -13.84 -3.78
C ALA A 59 6.52 -12.41 -4.24
N THR A 60 5.55 -11.64 -4.73
CA THR A 60 5.72 -10.20 -5.04
C THR A 60 6.11 -9.43 -3.78
N ARG A 61 6.67 -8.24 -3.96
CA ARG A 61 6.94 -7.35 -2.82
C ARG A 61 5.68 -7.05 -2.00
N SER A 62 4.57 -6.76 -2.66
CA SER A 62 3.29 -6.46 -2.00
C SER A 62 2.75 -7.69 -1.26
N GLY A 63 2.79 -8.87 -1.88
CA GLY A 63 2.41 -10.14 -1.25
C GLY A 63 3.26 -10.47 -0.02
N LEU A 64 4.57 -10.21 -0.10
CA LEU A 64 5.49 -10.37 1.04
C LEU A 64 5.19 -9.38 2.18
N PHE A 65 4.79 -8.13 1.88
CA PHE A 65 4.32 -7.20 2.91
C PHE A 65 3.03 -7.67 3.57
N VAL A 66 2.05 -8.16 2.80
CA VAL A 66 0.81 -8.74 3.34
C VAL A 66 1.15 -9.88 4.30
N ARG A 67 1.99 -10.83 3.88
CA ARG A 67 2.43 -11.94 4.73
C ARG A 67 3.13 -11.48 6.01
N LEU A 68 4.02 -10.49 5.90
CA LEU A 68 4.70 -9.92 7.06
C LEU A 68 3.70 -9.31 8.05
N ILE A 69 2.76 -8.51 7.56
CA ILE A 69 1.75 -7.85 8.39
C ILE A 69 0.83 -8.86 9.05
N THR A 70 0.37 -9.87 8.30
CA THR A 70 -0.43 -10.97 8.86
C THR A 70 0.32 -11.70 9.96
N ALA A 71 1.63 -11.91 9.80
CA ALA A 71 2.48 -12.53 10.83
C ALA A 71 2.66 -11.64 12.08
N MET A 72 2.66 -10.31 11.94
CA MET A 72 2.80 -9.35 13.05
C MET A 72 1.58 -9.34 13.99
N ARG A 73 0.38 -9.73 13.51
CA ARG A 73 -0.86 -9.71 14.30
C ARG A 73 -1.08 -8.34 14.95
N ARG A 74 -1.21 -8.28 16.28
CA ARG A 74 -1.38 -7.02 17.05
C ARG A 74 -0.18 -6.08 16.95
N ALA A 75 1.02 -6.59 16.64
CA ALA A 75 2.20 -5.76 16.46
C ALA A 75 2.18 -4.91 15.19
N VAL A 76 1.17 -5.05 14.32
CA VAL A 76 0.99 -4.19 13.13
C VAL A 76 0.98 -2.70 13.47
N ILE A 77 0.55 -2.31 14.67
CA ILE A 77 0.58 -0.90 15.12
C ILE A 77 2.00 -0.32 15.08
N ALA A 78 3.04 -1.15 15.25
CA ALA A 78 4.43 -0.70 15.15
C ALA A 78 4.80 -0.17 13.75
N THR A 79 4.07 -0.57 12.69
CA THR A 79 4.29 -0.05 11.33
C THR A 79 3.70 1.34 11.13
N LEU A 80 2.87 1.83 12.05
CA LEU A 80 2.14 3.10 11.92
C LEU A 80 3.00 4.31 12.36
N SER A 81 4.31 4.19 12.16
CA SER A 81 5.31 5.23 12.36
C SER A 81 6.14 5.35 11.08
N PHE A 82 6.05 6.50 10.40
CA PHE A 82 6.81 6.74 9.17
C PHE A 82 8.30 6.61 9.37
N GLU A 83 8.82 7.18 10.45
CA GLU A 83 10.24 7.21 10.79
C GLU A 83 10.83 5.80 10.97
N ARG A 84 10.05 4.85 11.51
CA ARG A 84 10.52 3.49 11.77
C ARG A 84 10.25 2.52 10.64
N ALA A 85 9.06 2.60 10.03
CA ALA A 85 8.62 1.63 9.05
C ALA A 85 9.01 2.02 7.62
N GLY A 86 9.22 3.31 7.36
CA GLY A 86 9.23 3.86 6.00
C GLY A 86 7.85 3.73 5.33
N LEU A 87 7.68 4.45 4.22
CA LEU A 87 6.39 4.57 3.53
C LEU A 87 5.79 3.22 3.10
N ALA A 88 6.62 2.29 2.59
CA ALA A 88 6.11 1.04 2.02
C ALA A 88 5.48 0.11 3.06
N LEU A 89 6.14 -0.05 4.21
CA LEU A 89 5.63 -0.87 5.32
C LEU A 89 4.52 -0.14 6.09
N PHE A 90 4.67 1.18 6.28
CA PHE A 90 3.62 2.03 6.86
C PHE A 90 2.30 1.88 6.10
N ALA A 91 2.30 2.12 4.79
CA ALA A 91 1.08 2.10 3.99
C ALA A 91 0.42 0.72 3.99
N SER A 92 1.23 -0.33 3.95
CA SER A 92 0.73 -1.71 3.98
C SER A 92 0.09 -2.03 5.33
N GLY A 93 0.73 -1.64 6.45
CA GLY A 93 0.21 -1.92 7.78
C GLY A 93 -0.99 -1.04 8.15
N LEU A 94 -1.01 0.22 7.71
CA LEU A 94 -2.16 1.09 7.87
C LEU A 94 -3.36 0.57 7.09
N ALA A 95 -3.17 0.13 5.85
CA ALA A 95 -4.23 -0.51 5.05
C ALA A 95 -4.84 -1.71 5.78
N ALA A 96 -4.00 -2.59 6.33
CA ALA A 96 -4.46 -3.74 7.12
C ALA A 96 -5.17 -3.33 8.42
N ALA A 97 -4.67 -2.33 9.15
CA ALA A 97 -5.21 -1.90 10.43
C ALA A 97 -6.52 -1.09 10.30
N SER A 98 -6.68 -0.34 9.21
CA SER A 98 -7.87 0.47 8.93
C SER A 98 -8.90 -0.23 8.04
N GLY A 99 -8.57 -1.41 7.48
CA GLY A 99 -9.44 -2.14 6.54
C GLY A 99 -9.55 -1.49 5.16
N GLN A 100 -8.52 -0.75 4.72
CA GLN A 100 -8.49 -0.07 3.42
C GLN A 100 -7.61 -0.82 2.43
N THR A 101 -7.71 -0.47 1.15
CA THR A 101 -6.73 -0.92 0.15
C THR A 101 -5.40 -0.18 0.34
N ARG A 102 -4.30 -0.84 0.01
CA ARG A 102 -2.97 -0.22 0.06
C ARG A 102 -2.87 1.00 -0.85
N ASN A 103 -3.52 0.98 -2.01
CA ASN A 103 -3.51 2.10 -2.95
C ASN A 103 -4.22 3.34 -2.37
N ALA A 104 -5.38 3.17 -1.72
CA ALA A 104 -6.08 4.26 -1.05
C ALA A 104 -5.22 4.91 0.04
N VAL A 105 -4.51 4.09 0.84
CA VAL A 105 -3.61 4.60 1.87
C VAL A 105 -2.40 5.34 1.29
N VAL A 106 -1.80 4.84 0.20
CA VAL A 106 -0.70 5.55 -0.47
C VAL A 106 -1.16 6.92 -0.97
N LEU A 107 -2.36 7.02 -1.54
CA LEU A 107 -2.95 8.30 -1.96
C LEU A 107 -3.22 9.22 -0.76
N ALA A 108 -3.71 8.68 0.36
CA ALA A 108 -3.90 9.45 1.59
C ALA A 108 -2.57 10.02 2.14
N CYS A 109 -1.43 9.38 1.86
CA CYS A 109 -0.10 9.89 2.23
C CYS A 109 0.38 11.05 1.34
N HIS A 110 -0.43 11.55 0.41
CA HIS A 110 -0.12 12.79 -0.30
C HIS A 110 -0.37 14.00 0.60
N GLU A 111 0.43 15.05 0.47
CA GLU A 111 0.36 16.25 1.32
C GLU A 111 -1.03 16.91 1.30
N ALA A 112 -1.72 16.90 0.16
CA ALA A 112 -3.07 17.45 0.01
C ALA A 112 -4.18 16.61 0.67
N HIS A 113 -3.88 15.39 1.16
CA HIS A 113 -4.85 14.44 1.71
C HIS A 113 -4.68 14.20 3.21
N GLY A 114 -4.12 15.18 3.94
CA GLY A 114 -3.86 15.07 5.39
C GLY A 114 -5.08 14.69 6.23
N ALA A 115 -6.29 15.13 5.86
CA ALA A 115 -7.54 14.74 6.54
C ALA A 115 -7.86 13.25 6.36
N THR A 116 -7.77 12.72 5.14
CA THR A 116 -7.96 11.29 4.84
C THR A 116 -6.92 10.44 5.56
N LEU A 117 -5.66 10.90 5.63
CA LEU A 117 -4.62 10.23 6.40
C LEU A 117 -4.95 10.20 7.90
N ALA A 118 -5.40 11.32 8.45
CA ALA A 118 -5.80 11.42 9.86
C ALA A 118 -6.96 10.45 10.18
N LEU A 119 -7.99 10.42 9.33
CA LEU A 119 -9.10 9.47 9.44
C LEU A 119 -8.64 8.01 9.36
N SER A 120 -7.73 7.70 8.43
CA SER A 120 -7.15 6.36 8.28
C SER A 120 -6.43 5.91 9.55
N LEU A 121 -5.61 6.79 10.14
CA LEU A 121 -4.88 6.51 11.36
C LEU A 121 -5.80 6.36 12.58
N ARG A 122 -6.86 7.19 12.67
CA ARG A 122 -7.91 7.02 13.69
C ARG A 122 -8.66 5.69 13.54
N ALA A 123 -9.02 5.30 12.32
CA ALA A 123 -9.67 4.02 12.03
C ALA A 123 -8.79 2.80 12.35
N ALA A 124 -7.46 2.98 12.32
CA ALA A 124 -6.47 2.01 12.77
C ALA A 124 -6.26 1.99 14.30
N GLY A 125 -6.90 2.90 15.05
CA GLY A 125 -6.91 2.92 16.51
C GLY A 125 -5.83 3.78 17.16
N LEU A 126 -5.12 4.64 16.41
CA LEU A 126 -4.16 5.59 17.01
C LEU A 126 -4.89 6.69 17.77
N ASP A 127 -4.35 7.11 18.91
CA ASP A 127 -4.80 8.31 19.62
C ASP A 127 -4.52 9.60 18.84
N LEU A 128 -5.15 10.70 19.23
CA LEU A 128 -5.05 11.96 18.50
C LEU A 128 -3.61 12.49 18.44
N ALA A 129 -2.87 12.41 19.55
CA ALA A 129 -1.48 12.86 19.61
C ALA A 129 -0.55 12.05 18.70
N ALA A 130 -0.81 10.75 18.52
CA ALA A 130 -0.09 9.91 17.57
C ALA A 130 -0.47 10.23 16.12
N VAL A 131 -1.76 10.51 15.84
CA VAL A 131 -2.22 10.95 14.53
C VAL A 131 -1.55 12.27 14.13
N GLU A 132 -1.59 13.27 15.01
CA GLU A 132 -0.96 14.58 14.80
C GLU A 132 0.51 14.43 14.41
N ARG A 133 1.26 13.65 15.18
CA ARG A 133 2.68 13.40 14.90
C ARG A 133 2.91 12.80 13.52
N GLN A 134 2.09 11.84 13.08
CA GLN A 134 2.28 11.22 11.77
C GLN A 134 1.86 12.15 10.62
N VAL A 135 0.77 12.91 10.79
CA VAL A 135 0.29 13.83 9.75
C VAL A 135 1.27 14.98 9.53
N MET A 136 1.86 15.53 10.60
CA MET A 136 2.86 16.61 10.50
C MET A 136 4.13 16.21 9.74
N LEU A 137 4.48 14.93 9.68
CA LEU A 137 5.67 14.45 8.93
C LEU A 137 5.48 14.50 7.41
N ILE A 138 4.24 14.57 6.92
CA ILE A 138 3.92 14.51 5.49
C ILE A 138 3.21 15.77 5.01
N SER A 139 2.22 16.23 5.76
CA SER A 139 1.39 17.35 5.40
C SER A 139 1.85 18.58 6.16
N VAL A 140 2.64 19.42 5.49
CA VAL A 140 3.07 20.74 6.03
C VAL A 140 1.96 21.79 5.91
N LEU A 141 0.96 21.58 5.03
CA LEU A 141 0.03 22.63 4.58
C LEU A 141 -1.44 22.44 4.94
N THR A 142 -1.83 21.35 5.62
CA THR A 142 -3.26 21.05 5.85
C THR A 142 -3.59 20.84 7.34
N PRO A 143 -4.52 21.62 7.93
CA PRO A 143 -5.06 21.36 9.26
C PRO A 143 -6.07 20.18 9.22
N GLY A 144 -5.61 18.99 8.81
CA GLY A 144 -6.47 17.80 8.66
C GLY A 144 -6.73 17.06 9.98
N VAL A 145 -5.98 17.37 11.05
CA VAL A 145 -6.11 16.66 12.32
C VAL A 145 -7.37 17.10 13.09
N SER A 146 -7.81 18.35 12.92
CA SER A 146 -8.99 18.88 13.61
C SER A 146 -10.27 18.09 13.25
N GLU A 147 -10.41 17.66 11.99
CA GLU A 147 -11.55 16.83 11.56
C GLU A 147 -11.55 15.42 12.19
N ALA A 148 -10.36 14.89 12.49
CA ALA A 148 -10.19 13.58 13.10
C ALA A 148 -10.29 13.61 14.64
N ALA A 149 -10.10 14.78 15.26
CA ALA A 149 -10.01 14.99 16.70
C ALA A 149 -11.29 14.64 17.48
N GLY A 150 -12.47 14.78 16.84
CA GLY A 150 -13.76 14.48 17.46
C GLY A 150 -14.31 13.07 17.20
N LEU A 151 -13.64 12.27 16.36
CA LEU A 151 -14.22 11.01 15.87
C LEU A 151 -13.75 9.79 16.69
N GLY A 152 -14.70 8.96 17.09
CA GLY A 152 -14.44 7.61 17.56
C GLY A 152 -13.87 6.73 16.44
N VAL A 153 -13.22 5.62 16.81
CA VAL A 153 -12.65 4.67 15.82
C VAL A 153 -13.73 4.15 14.86
N SER A 154 -14.91 3.84 15.38
CA SER A 154 -16.05 3.35 14.59
C SER A 154 -16.57 4.41 13.60
N ASP A 155 -16.65 5.67 14.03
CA ASP A 155 -17.13 6.78 13.19
C ASP A 155 -16.14 7.09 12.07
N ALA A 156 -14.84 7.06 12.39
CA ALA A 156 -13.78 7.21 11.39
C ALA A 156 -13.86 6.11 10.31
N ARG A 157 -14.12 4.86 10.71
CA ARG A 157 -14.32 3.74 9.76
C ARG A 157 -15.56 3.94 8.88
N ALA A 158 -16.67 4.37 9.47
CA ALA A 158 -17.89 4.65 8.72
C ALA A 158 -17.69 5.75 7.68
N ARG A 159 -16.97 6.83 8.06
CA ARG A 159 -16.69 7.95 7.16
C ARG A 159 -15.74 7.56 6.02
N LEU A 160 -14.73 6.73 6.29
CA LEU A 160 -13.85 6.18 5.25
C LEU A 160 -14.63 5.29 4.26
N ALA A 161 -15.56 4.46 4.75
CA ALA A 161 -16.39 3.62 3.90
C ALA A 161 -17.27 4.45 2.96
N GLY A 162 -17.79 5.60 3.43
CA GLY A 162 -18.58 6.52 2.61
C GLY A 162 -17.80 7.31 1.56
N MET A 163 -16.46 7.38 1.66
CA MET A 163 -15.60 8.07 0.68
C MET A 163 -15.14 7.16 -0.47
N ALA A 164 -15.35 5.85 -0.35
CA ALA A 164 -14.91 4.85 -1.33
C ALA A 164 -15.99 4.47 -2.37
N GLY A 165 -17.16 5.11 -2.34
CA GLY A 165 -18.24 4.99 -3.33
C GLY A 165 -18.39 6.26 -4.15
#